data_AF-A0AAP2YWU9-F1
#
_entry.id   AF-A0AAP2YWU9-F1
#
_cell.length_a   1.000
_cell.length_b   1.000
_cell.length_c   1.000
_cell.angle_alpha   90.00
_cell.angle_beta   90.00
_cell.angle_gamma   90.00
#
_symmetry.space_group_name_H-M   'P 1'
#
loop_
_entity.id
_entity.type
_entity.pdbx_description
1 polymer ?
#
loop_
_entity_poly.entity_id
_entity_poly.type
_entity_poly.pdbx_seq_one_letter_code
_entity_poly.pdbx_strand_id
1 'polypeptide(L)'
;MFGDDRSTTAMTFTTSEDPKRPTVFVLEMIALLFVPSLVMGVGLAAVSGPENFLPGLALGAIVGIGAAKLRNEIRGARLGDTGE
;
A
#
# COMPACT_ATOMS: atom_id res chain seq x y z
N MET A 1 18.50 -48.27 -12.59
CA MET A 1 18.69 -47.75 -11.22
C MET A 1 18.95 -46.26 -11.36
N PHE A 2 17.87 -45.47 -11.50
CA PHE A 2 17.94 -44.02 -11.77
C PHE A 2 17.71 -43.31 -10.44
N GLY A 3 18.76 -42.66 -9.94
CA GLY A 3 18.67 -41.71 -8.84
C GLY A 3 18.35 -40.35 -9.42
N ASP A 4 17.11 -39.90 -9.24
CA ASP A 4 16.66 -38.55 -9.56
C ASP A 4 15.97 -37.96 -8.32
N ASP A 5 16.69 -37.93 -7.19
CA ASP A 5 16.31 -37.13 -6.01
C ASP A 5 16.76 -35.68 -6.20
N ARG A 6 16.33 -35.05 -7.29
CA ARG A 6 16.27 -33.59 -7.35
C ARG A 6 15.10 -33.15 -6.49
N SER A 7 15.36 -33.07 -5.19
CA SER A 7 14.61 -32.30 -4.20
C SER A 7 14.52 -30.86 -4.70
N THR A 8 13.56 -30.62 -5.58
CA THR A 8 13.10 -29.30 -5.96
C THR A 8 12.28 -28.82 -4.78
N THR A 9 12.96 -28.25 -3.80
CA THR A 9 12.33 -27.48 -2.73
C THR A 9 11.67 -26.28 -3.39
N ALA A 10 10.47 -26.48 -3.92
CA ALA A 10 9.56 -25.41 -4.23
C ALA A 10 9.33 -24.68 -2.90
N MET A 11 10.04 -23.57 -2.68
CA MET A 11 9.72 -22.62 -1.64
C MET A 11 8.37 -22.01 -1.99
N THR A 12 7.30 -22.73 -1.65
CA THR A 12 5.94 -22.21 -1.62
C THR A 12 5.93 -21.10 -0.57
N PHE A 13 6.07 -19.85 -1.01
CA PHE A 13 5.80 -18.68 -0.20
C PHE A 13 4.31 -18.69 0.17
N THR A 14 3.96 -19.35 1.27
CA THR A 14 2.61 -19.31 1.81
C THR A 14 2.40 -17.94 2.44
N THR A 15 2.08 -16.92 1.63
CA THR A 15 1.47 -15.69 2.15
C THR A 15 0.00 -16.00 2.46
N SER A 16 -0.23 -16.86 3.44
CA SER A 16 -1.55 -16.99 4.06
C SER A 16 -1.69 -15.84 5.03
N GLU A 17 -1.88 -14.63 4.48
CA GLU A 17 -2.43 -13.53 5.25
C GLU A 17 -3.95 -13.69 5.19
N ASP A 18 -4.56 -14.04 6.32
CA ASP A 18 -6.00 -13.97 6.49
C ASP A 18 -6.53 -12.64 5.93
N PRO A 19 -7.63 -12.62 5.15
CA PRO A 19 -8.16 -11.41 4.57
C PRO A 19 -8.30 -10.31 5.62
N LYS A 20 -7.53 -9.23 5.46
CA LYS A 20 -7.51 -8.12 6.42
C LYS A 20 -8.95 -7.61 6.62
N ARG A 21 -9.37 -7.48 7.89
CA ARG A 21 -10.74 -7.04 8.22
C ARG A 21 -11.11 -5.78 7.44
N PRO A 22 -12.33 -5.68 6.86
CA PRO A 22 -12.72 -4.56 6.00
C PRO A 22 -12.50 -3.18 6.64
N THR A 23 -12.77 -3.06 7.94
CA THR A 23 -12.55 -1.82 8.70
C THR A 23 -11.09 -1.39 8.74
N VAL A 24 -10.16 -2.33 8.91
CA VAL A 24 -8.72 -2.03 8.96
C VAL A 24 -8.24 -1.59 7.58
N PHE A 25 -8.75 -2.21 6.52
CA PHE A 25 -8.44 -1.78 5.15
C PHE A 25 -8.94 -0.37 4.88
N VAL A 26 -10.18 -0.02 5.26
CA VAL A 26 -10.71 1.34 5.08
C VAL A 26 -9.88 2.35 5.89
N LEU A 27 -9.52 2.02 7.13
CA LEU A 27 -8.68 2.88 7.95
C LEU A 27 -7.31 3.12 7.32
N GLU A 28 -6.74 2.08 6.70
CA GLU A 28 -5.48 2.17 5.97
C GLU A 28 -5.61 3.00 4.69
N MET A 29 -6.74 2.93 3.99
CA MET A 29 -7.02 3.82 2.85
C MET A 29 -7.14 5.27 3.27
N ILE A 30 -7.84 5.55 4.37
CA ILE A 30 -7.90 6.89 4.96
C ILE A 30 -6.49 7.34 5.34
N ALA A 31 -5.73 6.51 6.04
CA ALA A 31 -4.36 6.85 6.44
C ALA A 31 -3.47 7.15 5.22
N LEU A 32 -3.54 6.36 4.16
CA LEU A 32 -2.76 6.58 2.94
C LEU A 32 -3.16 7.87 2.22
N LEU A 33 -4.41 8.33 2.31
CA LEU A 33 -4.84 9.59 1.74
C LEU A 33 -4.42 10.80 2.59
N PHE A 34 -4.51 10.71 3.91
CA PHE A 34 -4.31 11.86 4.80
C PHE A 34 -2.89 11.99 5.35
N VAL A 35 -2.18 10.89 5.63
CA VAL A 35 -0.84 10.96 6.24
C VAL A 35 0.18 11.63 5.31
N PRO A 36 0.31 11.25 4.01
CA PRO A 36 1.27 11.90 3.12
C PRO A 36 0.93 13.38 2.91
N SER A 37 -0.36 13.68 2.76
CA SER A 37 -0.95 15.03 2.69
C SER A 37 -0.56 15.91 3.88
N LEU A 38 -0.75 15.41 5.10
CA LEU A 38 -0.40 16.14 6.33
C LEU A 38 1.11 16.27 6.51
N VAL A 39 1.87 15.20 6.27
CA VAL A 39 3.33 15.22 6.41
C VAL A 39 3.97 16.20 5.43
N MET A 40 3.56 16.20 4.16
CA MET A 40 4.08 17.17 3.19
C MET A 40 3.57 18.58 3.44
N GLY A 41 2.29 18.76 3.79
CA GLY A 41 1.74 20.08 4.13
C GLY A 41 2.46 20.72 5.30
N VAL A 42 2.55 20.01 6.42
CA VAL A 42 3.22 20.51 7.64
C VAL A 42 4.73 20.62 7.41
N GLY A 43 5.36 19.64 6.75
CA GLY A 43 6.78 19.66 6.46
C GLY A 43 7.17 20.86 5.59
N LEU A 44 6.44 21.10 4.50
CA LEU A 44 6.71 22.23 3.62
C LEU A 44 6.40 23.57 4.31
N ALA A 45 5.34 23.64 5.10
CA ALA A 45 5.02 24.82 5.91
C ALA A 45 6.12 25.14 6.93
N ALA A 46 6.69 24.11 7.57
CA ALA A 46 7.74 24.27 8.58
C ALA A 46 9.07 24.75 7.97
N VAL A 47 9.38 24.35 6.74
CA VAL A 47 10.68 24.66 6.10
C VAL A 47 10.61 25.93 5.24
N SER A 48 9.46 26.25 4.68
CA SER A 48 9.31 27.32 3.67
C SER A 48 8.25 28.37 4.01
N GLY A 49 7.58 28.28 5.15
CA GLY A 49 6.56 29.25 5.59
C GLY A 49 5.12 28.72 5.47
N PRO A 50 4.19 29.20 6.33
CA PRO A 50 2.83 28.66 6.44
C PRO A 50 2.01 28.75 5.15
N GLU A 51 2.31 29.70 4.26
CA GLU A 51 1.72 29.82 2.93
C GLU A 51 1.96 28.58 2.05
N ASN A 52 3.03 27.83 2.33
CA ASN A 52 3.38 26.60 1.62
C ASN A 52 2.66 25.36 2.16
N PHE A 53 1.82 25.49 3.19
CA PHE A 53 1.00 24.38 3.67
C PHE A 53 0.10 23.82 2.58
N LEU A 54 -0.62 24.68 1.86
CA LEU A 54 -1.61 24.26 0.87
C LEU A 54 -0.96 23.61 -0.37
N PRO A 55 0.14 24.17 -0.94
CA PRO A 55 0.95 23.47 -1.93
C PRO A 55 1.49 22.10 -1.43
N GLY A 56 1.99 22.03 -0.20
CA GLY A 56 2.47 20.77 0.39
C GLY A 56 1.35 19.74 0.56
N LEU A 57 0.15 20.20 0.93
CA LEU A 57 -1.05 19.37 1.01
C LEU A 57 -1.41 18.77 -0.35
N ALA A 58 -1.37 19.57 -1.41
CA ALA A 58 -1.69 19.13 -2.77
C ALA A 58 -0.69 18.07 -3.26
N LEU A 59 0.60 18.27 -3.03
CA LEU A 59 1.64 17.29 -3.37
C LEU A 59 1.44 15.99 -2.59
N GLY A 60 1.21 16.08 -1.29
CA GLY A 60 0.95 14.91 -0.46
C GLY A 60 -0.33 14.17 -0.86
N ALA A 61 -1.36 14.88 -1.34
CA ALA A 61 -2.59 14.24 -1.84
C ALA A 61 -2.33 13.40 -3.11
N ILE A 62 -1.50 13.88 -4.03
CA ILE A 62 -1.10 13.12 -5.22
C ILE A 62 -0.41 11.82 -4.81
N VAL A 63 0.55 11.90 -3.88
CA VAL A 63 1.26 10.74 -3.33
C VAL A 63 0.30 9.77 -2.64
N GLY A 64 -0.61 10.29 -1.82
CA GLY A 64 -1.57 9.49 -1.08
C GLY A 64 -2.56 8.76 -1.98
N ILE A 65 -3.07 9.41 -3.02
CA ILE A 65 -3.93 8.78 -4.03
C ILE A 65 -3.17 7.68 -4.76
N GLY A 66 -1.91 7.93 -5.16
CA GLY A 66 -1.08 6.93 -5.81
C GLY A 66 -0.90 5.67 -4.96
N ALA A 67 -0.56 5.85 -3.69
CA ALA A 67 -0.39 4.74 -2.75
C ALA A 67 -1.71 4.00 -2.47
N ALA A 68 -2.82 4.72 -2.34
CA ALA A 68 -4.15 4.11 -2.15
C ALA A 68 -4.58 3.29 -3.38
N LYS A 69 -4.33 3.80 -4.60
CA LYS A 69 -4.63 3.06 -5.84
C LYS A 69 -3.80 1.78 -5.94
N LEU A 70 -2.49 1.86 -5.73
CA LEU A 70 -1.61 0.69 -5.73
C LEU A 70 -2.08 -0.36 -4.72
N ARG A 71 -2.46 0.08 -3.51
CA ARG A 71 -2.94 -0.84 -2.49
C ARG A 71 -4.30 -1.46 -2.85
N ASN A 72 -5.18 -0.72 -3.50
CA ASN A 72 -6.45 -1.27 -3.98
C ASN A 72 -6.22 -2.30 -5.10
N GLU A 73 -5.25 -2.08 -5.98
CA GLU A 73 -4.86 -3.02 -7.04
C GLU A 73 -4.30 -4.33 -6.46
N ILE A 74 -3.39 -4.25 -5.47
CA ILE A 74 -2.86 -5.43 -4.78
C ILE A 74 -3.98 -6.23 -4.10
N ARG A 75 -4.96 -5.55 -3.50
CA ARG A 75 -6.12 -6.22 -2.91
C ARG A 75 -6.97 -6.90 -3.99
N GLY A 76 -7.19 -6.26 -5.12
CA GLY A 76 -7.91 -6.82 -6.27
C GLY A 76 -7.23 -8.07 -6.83
N ALA A 77 -5.92 -8.02 -7.05
CA ALA A 77 -5.13 -9.16 -7.54
C ALA A 77 -5.22 -10.38 -6.60
N ARG A 78 -5.22 -10.16 -5.28
CA ARG A 78 -5.35 -11.24 -4.28
C ARG A 78 -6.75 -11.85 -4.23
N LEU A 79 -7.80 -11.11 -4.59
CA LEU A 79 -9.17 -11.62 -4.65
C LEU A 79 -9.46 -12.33 -5.99
N GLY A 80 -8.75 -11.99 -7.06
CA GLY A 80 -8.88 -12.62 -8.37
C GLY A 80 -8.15 -13.97 -8.53
N ASP A 81 -7.20 -14.27 -7.65
CA ASP A 81 -6.43 -15.53 -7.65
C ASP A 81 -7.18 -16.69 -6.95
N THR A 82 -8.22 -16.39 -6.17
CA THR A 82 -9.26 -17.35 -5.77
C THR A 82 -10.24 -17.51 -6.93
N GLY A 83 -9.83 -18.26 -7.95
CA GLY A 83 -10.56 -18.46 -9.19
C GLY A 83 -11.98 -19.00 -9.02
N GLU A 84 -12.89 -18.42 -9.80
CA GLU A 84 -13.93 -19.18 -10.50
C GLU A 84 -13.32 -19.92 -11.70
#